data_AF-A0A7V9KL73-F1
#
_entry.id   AF-A0A7V9KL73-F1
#
_cell.length_a   1.000
_cell.length_b   1.000
_cell.length_c   1.000
_cell.angle_alpha   90.00
_cell.angle_beta   90.00
_cell.angle_gamma   90.00
#
_symmetry.space_group_name_H-M   'P 1'
#
loop_
_entity.id
_entity.type
_entity.pdbx_description
1 polymer ?
#
loop_
_entity_poly.entity_id
_entity_poly.type
_entity_poly.pdbx_seq_one_letter_code
_entity_poly.pdbx_strand_id
1 'polypeptide(L)'
;FALFKEGIVRFDTPHLGAYFATMVVFWLAVPWGAARRLIPAVGAVALLAVAVPLQLHDDPGQAWDLLNGVDNVHRAYDQADLLVHPDERSQAAAEAAVIMAVGYGIDPRMLSELEGHSVAIDPWEIAVVWTYQLDWSPLPVFQNYSAYTAKLDQLNAERIASPEGPEMILRQNPAKGLSQYPTRTIDRRYPAWDPPAQALATLCNFAPLRTTKRWQLLERVPDRCAEPQPIGSVESSYGETVLVPQAPRGAVVFVRIHGAEVSGLESLRSLLYRAKPRYAVVDGGDRFRLIPGTAGDGLLLRGEPQLTGAGLLAQAPQAKSIELTGLAGDLRYDFYSMALDDQAAQSGGN
;
A
#
# COMPACT_ATOMS: atom_id res chain seq x y z
N PHE A 1 24.17 3.75 4.12
CA PHE A 1 23.20 2.87 3.42
C PHE A 1 21.75 3.23 3.77
N ALA A 2 21.32 3.21 5.04
CA ALA A 2 19.96 3.60 5.45
C ALA A 2 19.54 4.99 4.95
N LEU A 3 20.41 6.00 5.09
CA LEU A 3 20.14 7.37 4.63
C LEU A 3 20.06 7.51 3.11
N PHE A 4 20.86 6.74 2.39
CA PHE A 4 20.74 6.65 0.93
C PHE A 4 19.37 6.06 0.56
N LYS A 5 18.89 5.04 1.28
CA LYS A 5 17.57 4.45 1.06
C LYS A 5 16.43 5.42 1.38
N GLU A 6 16.51 6.15 2.49
CA GLU A 6 15.54 7.19 2.88
C GLU A 6 15.36 8.24 1.78
N GLY A 7 16.44 8.89 1.34
CA GLY A 7 16.35 9.99 0.37
C GLY A 7 16.12 9.55 -1.09
N ILE A 8 16.52 8.34 -1.49
CA ILE A 8 16.53 7.91 -2.90
C ILE A 8 15.46 6.87 -3.22
N VAL A 9 15.15 5.95 -2.31
CA VAL A 9 14.14 4.91 -2.57
C VAL A 9 12.73 5.43 -2.29
N ARG A 10 12.57 6.27 -1.26
CA ARG A 10 11.30 6.93 -0.94
C ARG A 10 11.44 8.45 -1.10
N PHE A 11 11.48 8.89 -2.34
CA PHE A 11 11.60 10.31 -2.69
C PHE A 11 10.24 11.02 -2.54
N ASP A 12 9.92 11.43 -1.31
CA ASP A 12 8.80 12.30 -0.97
C ASP A 12 9.24 13.36 0.06
N THR A 13 8.41 14.37 0.29
CA THR A 13 8.75 15.56 1.10
C THR A 13 9.24 15.20 2.51
N PRO A 14 8.56 14.32 3.28
CA PRO A 14 9.04 13.92 4.61
C PRO A 14 10.42 13.26 4.58
N HIS A 15 10.63 12.26 3.72
CA HIS A 15 11.86 11.46 3.71
C HIS A 15 13.06 12.27 3.18
N LEU A 16 12.82 13.24 2.28
CA LEU A 16 13.84 14.21 1.87
C LEU A 16 14.23 15.15 3.00
N GLY A 17 13.24 15.64 3.76
CA GLY A 17 13.50 16.46 4.95
C GLY A 17 14.39 15.75 5.96
N ALA A 18 14.09 14.47 6.25
CA ALA A 18 14.91 13.64 7.13
C ALA A 18 16.32 13.37 6.57
N TYR A 19 16.43 13.11 5.27
CA TYR A 19 17.73 12.92 4.59
C TYR A 19 18.64 14.15 4.73
N PHE A 20 18.14 15.34 4.38
CA PHE A 20 18.94 16.56 4.47
C PHE A 20 19.27 16.93 5.91
N ALA A 21 18.33 16.75 6.86
CA ALA A 21 18.60 16.94 8.28
C ALA A 21 19.75 16.06 8.77
N THR A 22 19.78 14.80 8.35
CA THR A 22 20.87 13.89 8.75
C THR A 22 22.19 14.23 8.07
N MET A 23 22.17 14.71 6.82
CA MET A 23 23.37 15.19 6.14
C MET A 23 24.06 16.35 6.88
N VAL A 24 23.33 17.17 7.63
CA VAL A 24 23.92 18.22 8.50
C VAL A 24 24.86 17.61 9.52
N VAL A 25 24.45 16.51 10.17
CA VAL A 25 25.25 15.83 11.19
C VAL A 25 26.54 15.28 10.57
N PHE A 26 26.45 14.61 9.42
CA PHE A 26 27.63 14.10 8.72
C PHE A 26 28.54 15.23 8.25
N TRP A 27 27.98 16.32 7.73
CA TRP A 27 28.73 17.47 7.26
C TRP A 27 29.55 18.10 8.39
N LEU A 28 28.96 18.25 9.58
CA LEU A 28 29.63 18.79 10.76
C LEU A 28 30.65 17.81 11.37
N ALA A 29 30.44 16.50 11.21
CA ALA A 29 31.37 15.47 11.69
C ALA A 29 32.66 15.35 10.86
N VAL A 30 32.69 15.91 9.64
CA VAL A 30 33.90 15.94 8.82
C VAL A 30 34.96 16.84 9.49
N PRO A 31 36.22 16.38 9.65
CA PRO A 31 37.28 17.19 10.25
C PRO A 31 37.78 18.26 9.26
N TRP A 32 37.06 19.37 9.19
CA TRP A 32 37.42 20.52 8.36
C TRP A 32 38.73 21.15 8.86
N GLY A 33 39.72 21.28 7.98
CA GLY A 33 40.97 21.95 8.32
C GLY A 33 40.77 23.40 8.78
N ALA A 34 41.63 23.88 9.67
CA ALA A 34 41.50 25.21 10.30
C ALA A 34 41.47 26.40 9.30
N ALA A 35 41.98 26.24 8.08
CA ALA A 35 41.89 27.24 7.01
C ALA A 35 40.47 27.34 6.38
N ARG A 36 39.55 26.44 6.74
CA ARG A 36 38.22 26.28 6.14
C ARG A 36 37.09 26.40 7.17
N ARG A 37 37.33 27.10 8.29
CA ARG A 37 36.41 27.18 9.46
C ARG A 37 34.98 27.65 9.13
N LEU A 38 34.79 28.42 8.06
CA LEU A 38 33.46 28.88 7.64
C LEU A 38 32.68 27.84 6.81
N ILE A 39 33.37 26.89 6.16
CA ILE A 39 32.75 25.87 5.31
C ILE A 39 31.77 24.95 6.08
N PRO A 40 32.09 24.42 7.29
CA PRO A 40 31.13 23.62 8.04
C PRO A 40 29.86 24.41 8.37
N ALA A 41 30.00 25.65 8.84
CA ALA A 41 28.87 26.49 9.21
C ALA A 41 28.00 26.85 8.01
N VAL A 42 28.60 27.31 6.90
CA VAL A 42 27.87 27.66 5.68
C VAL A 42 27.17 26.45 5.08
N GLY A 43 27.84 25.29 5.03
CA GLY A 43 27.22 24.07 4.51
C GLY A 43 26.10 23.53 5.40
N ALA A 44 26.25 23.58 6.73
CA ALA A 44 25.17 23.22 7.66
C ALA A 44 23.96 24.16 7.50
N VAL A 45 24.17 25.47 7.39
CA VAL A 45 23.11 26.44 7.13
C VAL A 45 22.43 26.16 5.78
N ALA A 46 23.20 25.87 4.73
CA ALA A 46 22.63 25.54 3.42
C ALA A 46 21.78 24.26 3.44
N LEU A 47 22.24 23.22 4.13
CA LEU A 47 21.50 21.96 4.29
C LEU A 47 20.23 22.15 5.13
N LEU A 48 20.31 22.91 6.23
CA LEU A 48 19.15 23.25 7.07
C LEU A 48 18.13 24.13 6.33
N ALA A 49 18.59 25.06 5.49
CA ALA A 49 17.73 25.90 4.66
C ALA A 49 16.90 25.08 3.64
N VAL A 50 17.35 23.87 3.31
CA VAL A 50 16.58 22.91 2.50
C VAL A 50 15.72 22.00 3.39
N ALA A 51 16.29 21.45 4.47
CA ALA A 51 15.60 20.49 5.33
C ALA A 51 14.39 21.10 6.07
N VAL A 52 14.54 22.30 6.64
CA VAL A 52 13.52 22.92 7.50
C VAL A 52 12.23 23.23 6.74
N PRO A 53 12.25 23.87 5.55
CA PRO A 53 11.02 24.09 4.78
C PRO A 53 10.31 22.80 4.36
N LEU A 54 11.07 21.75 4.03
CA LEU A 54 10.50 20.46 3.65
C LEU A 54 9.76 19.81 4.84
N GLN A 55 10.31 19.87 6.05
CA GLN A 55 9.65 19.31 7.23
C GLN A 55 8.47 20.17 7.71
N LEU A 56 8.58 21.50 7.62
CA LEU A 56 7.50 22.43 7.94
C LEU A 56 6.30 22.33 7.00
N HIS A 57 6.50 21.87 5.76
CA HIS A 57 5.42 21.67 4.80
C HIS A 57 4.42 20.62 5.28
N ASP A 58 4.91 19.53 5.87
CA ASP A 58 4.07 18.38 6.22
C ASP A 58 3.59 18.41 7.67
N ASP A 59 4.41 18.89 8.61
CA ASP A 59 4.01 19.06 10.01
C ASP A 59 4.68 20.30 10.64
N PRO A 60 3.99 21.46 10.66
CA PRO A 60 4.52 22.71 11.21
C PRO A 60 4.93 22.61 12.69
N GLY A 61 4.41 21.63 13.44
CA GLY A 61 4.70 21.43 14.86
C GLY A 61 6.04 20.74 15.13
N GLN A 62 6.55 19.91 14.20
CA GLN A 62 7.75 19.09 14.41
C GLN A 62 9.08 19.83 14.24
N ALA A 63 9.08 21.02 13.62
CA ALA A 63 10.32 21.77 13.42
C ALA A 63 11.02 22.15 14.73
N TRP A 64 10.25 22.35 15.80
CA TRP A 64 10.80 22.65 17.12
C TRP A 64 11.47 21.41 17.75
N ASP A 65 10.87 20.24 17.62
CA ASP A 65 11.39 18.98 18.15
C ASP A 65 12.72 18.56 17.50
N LEU A 66 12.91 18.93 16.22
CA LEU A 66 14.15 18.68 15.48
C LEU A 66 15.31 19.57 15.97
N LEU A 67 15.00 20.82 16.34
CA LEU A 67 16.01 21.80 16.78
C LEU A 67 16.22 21.79 18.29
N ASN A 68 15.38 21.09 19.06
CA ASN A 68 15.55 20.95 20.50
C ASN A 68 16.69 19.98 20.83
N GLY A 69 17.89 20.53 21.01
CA GLY A 69 19.09 19.76 21.34
C GLY A 69 18.97 18.95 22.64
N VAL A 70 18.21 19.42 23.64
CA VAL A 70 18.04 18.72 24.91
C VAL A 70 17.21 17.46 24.72
N ASP A 71 16.05 17.59 24.07
CA ASP A 71 15.16 16.45 23.81
C ASP A 71 15.82 15.43 22.87
N ASN A 72 16.64 15.89 21.92
CA ASN A 72 17.44 15.00 21.06
C ASN A 72 18.48 14.21 21.85
N VAL A 73 19.17 14.84 22.81
CA VAL A 73 20.16 14.15 23.66
C VAL A 73 19.48 13.16 24.60
N HIS A 74 18.35 13.52 25.22
CA HIS A 74 17.57 12.58 26.03
C HIS A 74 17.08 11.40 25.20
N ARG A 75 16.48 11.63 24.03
CA ARG A 75 16.07 10.55 23.12
C ARG A 75 17.23 9.64 22.72
N ALA A 76 18.41 10.21 22.46
CA ALA A 76 19.59 9.41 22.12
C ALA A 76 20.06 8.54 23.31
N TYR A 77 20.00 9.09 24.53
CA TYR A 77 20.27 8.34 25.74
C TYR A 77 19.24 7.21 25.93
N ASP A 78 17.95 7.52 25.90
CA ASP A 78 16.87 6.55 26.10
C ASP A 78 16.95 5.41 25.05
N GLN A 79 17.24 5.74 23.80
CA GLN A 79 17.44 4.75 22.74
C GLN A 79 18.68 3.88 22.99
N ALA A 80 19.77 4.45 23.50
CA ALA A 80 20.96 3.67 23.86
C ALA A 80 20.68 2.76 25.06
N ASP A 81 19.91 3.23 26.03
CA ASP A 81 19.52 2.50 27.24
C ASP A 81 18.66 1.27 26.90
N LEU A 82 17.65 1.46 26.03
CA LEU A 82 16.79 0.38 25.51
C LEU A 82 17.56 -0.71 24.74
N LEU A 83 18.72 -0.40 24.17
CA LEU A 83 19.57 -1.38 23.49
C LEU A 83 20.31 -2.29 24.47
N VAL A 84 20.66 -1.78 25.66
CA VAL A 84 21.50 -2.48 26.64
C VAL A 84 20.72 -3.04 27.84
N HIS A 85 19.49 -2.58 28.08
CA HIS A 85 18.60 -3.07 29.15
C HIS A 85 17.38 -3.84 28.58
N PRO A 86 17.42 -5.19 28.60
CA PRO A 86 16.35 -6.02 28.05
C PRO A 86 14.98 -5.83 28.72
N ASP A 87 14.97 -5.59 30.04
CA ASP A 87 13.73 -5.45 30.81
C ASP A 87 13.00 -4.16 30.43
N GLU A 88 13.72 -3.04 30.33
CA GLU A 88 13.17 -1.76 29.88
C GLU A 88 12.64 -1.84 28.45
N ARG A 89 13.36 -2.54 27.57
CA ARG A 89 12.88 -2.80 26.20
C ARG A 89 11.58 -3.61 26.20
N SER A 90 11.48 -4.61 27.07
CA SER A 90 10.27 -5.42 27.18
C SER A 90 9.08 -4.62 27.71
N GLN A 91 9.33 -3.71 28.65
CA GLN A 91 8.32 -2.82 29.20
C GLN A 91 7.87 -1.80 28.15
N ALA A 92 8.79 -1.14 27.46
CA ALA A 92 8.48 -0.20 26.39
C ALA A 92 7.69 -0.87 25.25
N ALA A 93 8.04 -2.12 24.92
CA ALA A 93 7.28 -2.95 23.99
C ALA A 93 5.85 -3.23 24.49
N ALA A 94 5.67 -3.62 25.75
CA ALA A 94 4.34 -3.85 26.31
C ALA A 94 3.49 -2.56 26.33
N GLU A 95 4.09 -1.42 26.70
CA GLU A 95 3.42 -0.11 26.69
C GLU A 95 3.02 0.30 25.27
N ALA A 96 3.91 0.12 24.29
CA ALA A 96 3.62 0.38 22.89
C ALA A 96 2.47 -0.51 22.36
N ALA A 97 2.42 -1.79 22.75
CA ALA A 97 1.33 -2.68 22.38
C ALA A 97 -0.02 -2.18 22.93
N VAL A 98 -0.07 -1.72 24.17
CA VAL A 98 -1.31 -1.16 24.75
C VAL A 98 -1.75 0.10 24.00
N ILE A 99 -0.82 1.03 23.72
CA ILE A 99 -1.12 2.27 22.98
C ILE A 99 -1.61 1.92 21.56
N MET A 100 -0.96 0.99 20.88
CA MET A 100 -1.37 0.56 19.55
C MET A 100 -2.71 -0.17 19.56
N ALA A 101 -3.02 -0.99 20.57
CA ALA A 101 -4.31 -1.65 20.69
C ALA A 101 -5.47 -0.64 20.81
N VAL A 102 -5.29 0.41 21.62
CA VAL A 102 -6.24 1.54 21.69
C VAL A 102 -6.34 2.24 20.34
N GLY A 103 -5.18 2.48 19.70
CA GLY A 103 -5.10 3.10 18.38
C GLY A 103 -5.80 2.30 17.29
N TYR A 104 -5.71 0.97 17.29
CA TYR A 104 -6.34 0.10 16.30
C TYR A 104 -7.83 -0.09 16.55
N GLY A 105 -8.24 -0.23 17.80
CA GLY A 105 -9.65 -0.35 18.18
C GLY A 105 -10.37 -1.49 17.47
N ILE A 106 -9.76 -2.68 17.41
CA ILE A 106 -10.40 -3.88 16.85
C ILE A 106 -11.55 -4.30 17.75
N ASP A 107 -12.69 -4.58 17.14
CA ASP A 107 -13.90 -5.07 17.82
C ASP A 107 -13.59 -6.38 18.57
N PRO A 108 -13.90 -6.52 19.88
CA PRO A 108 -13.58 -7.72 20.64
C PRO A 108 -14.16 -9.01 20.02
N ARG A 109 -15.31 -8.92 19.36
CA ARG A 109 -15.89 -10.07 18.64
C ARG A 109 -15.09 -10.44 17.39
N MET A 110 -14.50 -9.47 16.69
CA MET A 110 -13.55 -9.74 15.61
C MET A 110 -12.28 -10.43 16.14
N LEU A 111 -11.80 -10.03 17.33
CA LEU A 111 -10.66 -10.71 17.98
C LEU A 111 -11.02 -12.16 18.34
N SER A 112 -12.21 -12.42 18.90
CA SER A 112 -12.64 -13.79 19.17
C SER A 112 -12.83 -14.64 17.91
N GLU A 113 -13.26 -14.01 16.80
CA GLU A 113 -13.37 -14.71 15.49
C GLU A 113 -11.97 -15.08 14.95
N LEU A 114 -10.94 -14.29 15.24
CA LEU A 114 -9.54 -14.56 14.85
C LEU A 114 -8.86 -15.63 15.71
N GLU A 115 -9.37 -15.94 16.90
CA GLU A 115 -8.75 -16.93 17.79
C GLU A 115 -8.66 -18.30 17.12
N GLY A 116 -7.47 -18.90 17.15
CA GLY A 116 -7.22 -20.23 16.60
C GLY A 116 -7.16 -20.31 15.07
N HIS A 117 -7.24 -19.18 14.36
CA HIS A 117 -7.16 -19.14 12.89
C HIS A 117 -5.93 -18.37 12.42
N SER A 118 -5.31 -18.87 11.36
CA SER A 118 -4.19 -18.21 10.71
C SER A 118 -4.66 -16.97 9.93
N VAL A 119 -3.96 -15.83 10.10
CA VAL A 119 -4.39 -14.55 9.53
C VAL A 119 -3.32 -13.88 8.67
N ALA A 120 -3.73 -13.40 7.49
CA ALA A 120 -2.98 -12.43 6.70
C ALA A 120 -3.51 -11.01 6.91
N ILE A 121 -2.63 -10.02 6.77
CA ILE A 121 -2.99 -8.61 6.88
C ILE A 121 -3.04 -7.96 5.50
N ASP A 122 -4.09 -7.19 5.25
CA ASP A 122 -4.28 -6.41 4.02
C ASP A 122 -4.58 -4.94 4.41
N PRO A 123 -3.92 -3.91 3.85
CA PRO A 123 -2.85 -3.99 2.85
C PRO A 123 -1.41 -3.94 3.38
N TRP A 124 -1.18 -3.42 4.59
CA TRP A 124 0.20 -3.21 5.09
C TRP A 124 0.37 -3.07 6.62
N GLU A 125 -0.70 -2.93 7.40
CA GLU A 125 -0.64 -2.66 8.85
C GLU A 125 -0.28 -3.90 9.69
N ILE A 126 0.89 -4.48 9.46
CA ILE A 126 1.29 -5.76 10.04
C ILE A 126 1.58 -5.69 11.55
N ALA A 127 1.80 -4.50 12.12
CA ALA A 127 2.05 -4.35 13.56
C ALA A 127 0.82 -4.76 14.42
N VAL A 128 -0.36 -4.85 13.81
CA VAL A 128 -1.57 -5.41 14.42
C VAL A 128 -1.37 -6.87 14.87
N VAL A 129 -0.60 -7.66 14.11
CA VAL A 129 -0.30 -9.06 14.42
C VAL A 129 0.45 -9.15 15.74
N TRP A 130 1.51 -8.35 15.89
CA TRP A 130 2.30 -8.31 17.12
C TRP A 130 1.49 -7.76 18.29
N THR A 131 0.67 -6.73 18.04
CA THR A 131 -0.13 -6.05 19.08
C THR A 131 -1.14 -6.98 19.73
N TYR A 132 -1.79 -7.83 18.94
CA TYR A 132 -2.81 -8.77 19.42
C TYR A 132 -2.33 -10.23 19.47
N GLN A 133 -1.04 -10.48 19.22
CA GLN A 133 -0.43 -11.81 19.18
C GLN A 133 -1.19 -12.80 18.28
N LEU A 134 -1.59 -12.32 17.10
CA LEU A 134 -2.35 -13.12 16.14
C LEU A 134 -1.48 -14.23 15.51
N ASP A 135 -2.08 -15.34 15.12
CA ASP A 135 -1.39 -16.42 14.40
C ASP A 135 -1.11 -16.00 12.95
N TRP A 136 0.12 -15.54 12.70
CA TRP A 136 0.44 -14.85 11.46
C TRP A 136 0.75 -15.81 10.31
N SER A 137 -0.02 -15.69 9.24
CA SER A 137 0.22 -16.37 7.97
C SER A 137 0.44 -15.34 6.85
N PRO A 138 1.67 -14.80 6.71
CA PRO A 138 1.95 -13.77 5.73
C PRO A 138 1.86 -14.27 4.29
N LEU A 139 1.50 -13.36 3.39
CA LEU A 139 1.70 -13.55 1.96
C LEU A 139 3.18 -13.41 1.59
N PRO A 140 3.67 -14.00 0.48
CA PRO A 140 5.06 -13.87 0.04
C PRO A 140 5.54 -12.42 -0.03
N VAL A 141 4.66 -11.51 -0.45
CA VAL A 141 4.85 -10.06 -0.36
C VAL A 141 3.82 -9.50 0.62
N PHE A 142 4.13 -9.58 1.91
CA PHE A 142 3.25 -9.18 3.02
C PHE A 142 3.01 -7.66 3.15
N GLN A 143 3.77 -6.85 2.42
CA GLN A 143 3.55 -5.41 2.26
C GLN A 143 3.05 -5.18 0.84
N ASN A 144 1.74 -5.24 0.62
CA ASN A 144 1.11 -5.33 -0.71
C ASN A 144 1.63 -4.26 -1.69
N TYR A 145 1.88 -3.04 -1.20
CA TYR A 145 2.43 -1.94 -2.00
C TYR A 145 3.80 -2.25 -2.63
N SER A 146 4.48 -3.32 -2.21
CA SER A 146 5.78 -3.79 -2.71
C SER A 146 5.68 -4.84 -3.84
N ALA A 147 4.48 -5.30 -4.19
CA ALA A 147 4.25 -6.26 -5.27
C ALA A 147 4.24 -5.56 -6.64
N TYR A 148 5.41 -5.07 -7.08
CA TYR A 148 5.52 -4.19 -8.25
C TYR A 148 5.55 -4.91 -9.62
N THR A 149 5.55 -6.24 -9.63
CA THR A 149 5.66 -7.04 -10.84
C THR A 149 4.60 -8.12 -10.84
N ALA A 150 4.18 -8.54 -12.03
CA ALA A 150 3.24 -9.64 -12.20
C ALA A 150 3.69 -10.90 -11.46
N LYS A 151 4.98 -11.23 -11.45
CA LYS A 151 5.46 -12.40 -10.71
C LYS A 151 5.23 -12.27 -9.20
N LEU A 152 5.44 -11.09 -8.62
CA LEU A 152 5.22 -10.86 -7.18
C LEU A 152 3.73 -10.85 -6.84
N ASP A 153 2.89 -10.26 -7.68
CA ASP A 153 1.43 -10.30 -7.52
C ASP A 153 0.90 -11.74 -7.60
N GLN A 154 1.35 -12.51 -8.60
CA GLN A 154 0.94 -13.91 -8.75
C GLN A 154 1.37 -14.78 -7.56
N LEU A 155 2.55 -14.57 -6.98
CA LEU A 155 2.94 -15.30 -5.75
C LEU A 155 1.95 -15.04 -4.60
N ASN A 156 1.47 -13.81 -4.45
CA ASN A 156 0.44 -13.49 -3.47
C ASN A 156 -0.91 -14.13 -3.82
N ALA A 157 -1.33 -14.04 -5.09
CA ALA A 157 -2.57 -14.65 -5.57
C ALA A 157 -2.59 -16.19 -5.38
N GLU A 158 -1.49 -16.87 -5.70
CA GLU A 158 -1.27 -18.30 -5.49
C GLU A 158 -1.38 -18.67 -3.99
N ARG A 159 -0.75 -17.88 -3.10
CA ARG A 159 -0.83 -18.09 -1.65
C ARG A 159 -2.24 -17.90 -1.11
N ILE A 160 -2.99 -16.93 -1.64
CA ILE A 160 -4.39 -16.67 -1.28
C ILE A 160 -5.29 -17.83 -1.72
N ALA A 161 -5.11 -18.34 -2.94
CA ALA A 161 -5.91 -19.44 -3.48
C ALA A 161 -5.55 -20.81 -2.88
N SER A 162 -4.32 -20.99 -2.39
CA SER A 162 -3.87 -22.26 -1.80
C SER A 162 -4.67 -22.64 -0.52
N PRO A 163 -5.02 -23.92 -0.32
CA PRO A 163 -5.53 -24.44 0.96
C PRO A 163 -4.56 -24.30 2.13
N GLU A 164 -3.25 -24.24 1.86
CA GLU A 164 -2.22 -23.95 2.87
C GLU A 164 -2.20 -22.45 3.23
N GLY A 165 -3.07 -21.69 2.55
CA GLY A 165 -3.58 -20.32 2.74
C GLY A 165 -3.61 -19.76 4.16
N PRO A 166 -3.63 -18.43 4.35
CA PRO A 166 -4.27 -17.89 5.55
C PRO A 166 -5.74 -18.34 5.58
N GLU A 167 -6.29 -18.61 6.76
CA GLU A 167 -7.72 -18.92 6.92
C GLU A 167 -8.57 -17.66 6.98
N MET A 168 -7.97 -16.56 7.44
CA MET A 168 -8.60 -15.25 7.52
C MET A 168 -7.73 -14.14 6.94
N ILE A 169 -8.38 -13.07 6.46
CA ILE A 169 -7.70 -11.83 6.08
C ILE A 169 -8.28 -10.70 6.92
N LEU A 170 -7.42 -10.08 7.73
CA LEU A 170 -7.76 -8.86 8.45
C LEU A 170 -7.38 -7.66 7.59
N ARG A 171 -8.42 -7.04 7.02
CA ARG A 171 -8.30 -5.89 6.14
C ARG A 171 -8.49 -4.59 6.89
N GLN A 172 -7.48 -3.73 6.87
CA GLN A 172 -7.58 -2.38 7.39
C GLN A 172 -8.20 -1.43 6.35
N ASN A 173 -9.02 -0.54 6.86
CA ASN A 173 -9.44 0.68 6.22
C ASN A 173 -8.90 1.88 7.04
N PRO A 174 -7.93 2.68 6.55
CA PRO A 174 -7.56 3.90 7.23
C PRO A 174 -8.79 4.76 7.50
N ALA A 175 -8.91 5.23 8.75
CA ALA A 175 -10.02 6.05 9.15
C ALA A 175 -10.04 7.35 8.32
N LYS A 176 -11.25 7.80 7.94
CA LYS A 176 -11.47 9.17 7.45
C LYS A 176 -10.84 10.15 8.45
N GLY A 177 -9.82 10.90 8.02
CA GLY A 177 -9.15 11.90 8.87
C GLY A 177 -7.63 11.93 8.73
N LEU A 178 -7.00 10.83 8.28
CA LEU A 178 -5.60 10.86 7.82
C LEU A 178 -5.58 11.48 6.42
N SER A 179 -5.60 12.81 6.34
CA SER A 179 -5.69 13.55 5.07
C SER A 179 -4.60 13.14 4.06
N GLN A 180 -3.50 12.56 4.54
CA GLN A 180 -2.41 12.04 3.72
C GLN A 180 -2.77 10.77 2.90
N TYR A 181 -3.81 10.01 3.26
CA TYR A 181 -4.18 8.74 2.58
C TYR A 181 -5.67 8.74 2.17
N PRO A 182 -6.02 9.27 0.98
CA PRO A 182 -7.40 9.28 0.49
C PRO A 182 -7.91 7.89 0.08
N THR A 183 -7.00 6.93 -0.09
CA THR A 183 -7.26 5.51 -0.40
C THR A 183 -6.62 4.63 0.68
N ARG A 184 -6.97 3.33 0.71
CA ARG A 184 -6.36 2.35 1.62
C ARG A 184 -4.90 1.98 1.28
N THR A 185 -4.27 2.72 0.37
CA THR A 185 -3.00 2.39 -0.25
C THR A 185 -2.01 3.55 -0.13
N ILE A 186 -0.75 3.27 -0.46
CA ILE A 186 0.28 4.29 -0.60
C ILE A 186 0.20 4.90 -2.01
N ASP A 187 0.62 6.15 -2.16
CA ASP A 187 0.72 6.85 -3.46
C ASP A 187 -0.61 7.04 -4.23
N ARG A 188 -1.76 7.05 -3.55
CA ARG A 188 -3.10 7.16 -4.17
C ARG A 188 -3.37 6.07 -5.22
N ARG A 189 -2.95 4.83 -4.96
CA ARG A 189 -3.31 3.67 -5.80
C ARG A 189 -4.75 3.25 -5.50
N TYR A 190 -5.43 2.60 -6.44
CA TYR A 190 -6.72 2.00 -6.11
C TYR A 190 -6.49 0.70 -5.32
N PRO A 191 -7.18 0.45 -4.17
CA PRO A 191 -6.87 -0.70 -3.31
C PRO A 191 -6.85 -2.06 -3.99
N ALA A 192 -7.85 -2.37 -4.81
CA ALA A 192 -7.90 -3.64 -5.54
C ALA A 192 -6.99 -3.70 -6.77
N TRP A 193 -6.21 -2.65 -7.03
CA TRP A 193 -5.18 -2.62 -8.08
C TRP A 193 -3.77 -2.67 -7.47
N ASP A 194 -3.64 -2.95 -6.17
CA ASP A 194 -2.38 -2.92 -5.42
C ASP A 194 -2.31 -4.08 -4.39
N PRO A 195 -2.15 -5.34 -4.85
CA PRO A 195 -2.02 -5.75 -6.26
C PRO A 195 -3.26 -6.50 -6.81
N PRO A 196 -3.51 -6.44 -8.14
CA PRO A 196 -4.77 -6.86 -8.74
C PRO A 196 -5.02 -8.37 -8.79
N ALA A 197 -4.04 -9.22 -9.08
CA ALA A 197 -4.25 -10.67 -9.08
C ALA A 197 -4.57 -11.17 -7.67
N GLN A 198 -3.87 -10.66 -6.65
CA GLN A 198 -4.21 -10.93 -5.25
C GLN A 198 -5.64 -10.50 -4.91
N ALA A 199 -6.08 -9.34 -5.39
CA ALA A 199 -7.43 -8.84 -5.13
C ALA A 199 -8.50 -9.74 -5.78
N LEU A 200 -8.27 -10.21 -7.01
CA LEU A 200 -9.14 -11.19 -7.67
C LEU A 200 -9.14 -12.54 -6.93
N ALA A 201 -7.97 -13.06 -6.56
CA ALA A 201 -7.88 -14.31 -5.79
C ALA A 201 -8.62 -14.19 -4.44
N THR A 202 -8.51 -13.03 -3.78
CA THR A 202 -9.23 -12.74 -2.53
C THR A 202 -10.74 -12.72 -2.76
N LEU A 203 -11.20 -12.08 -3.83
CA LEU A 203 -12.61 -12.06 -4.22
C LEU A 203 -13.17 -13.47 -4.45
N CYS A 204 -12.36 -14.39 -4.98
CA CYS A 204 -12.77 -15.76 -5.29
C CYS A 204 -12.73 -16.70 -4.09
N ASN A 205 -11.79 -16.49 -3.15
CA ASN A 205 -11.53 -17.45 -2.07
C ASN A 205 -11.91 -16.95 -0.68
N PHE A 206 -12.38 -15.71 -0.54
CA PHE A 206 -12.72 -15.12 0.77
C PHE A 206 -14.00 -14.31 0.77
N ALA A 207 -14.82 -14.45 1.81
CA ALA A 207 -16.06 -13.68 2.01
C ALA A 207 -15.96 -12.76 3.24
N PRO A 208 -16.62 -11.59 3.26
CA PRO A 208 -16.70 -10.78 4.47
C PRO A 208 -17.48 -11.48 5.58
N LEU A 209 -16.83 -11.77 6.70
CA LEU A 209 -17.46 -12.30 7.91
C LEU A 209 -17.97 -11.17 8.81
N ARG A 210 -17.11 -10.16 9.03
CA ARG A 210 -17.43 -9.02 9.88
C ARG A 210 -16.84 -7.74 9.31
N THR A 211 -17.62 -6.67 9.34
CA THR A 211 -17.18 -5.35 8.88
C THR A 211 -17.52 -4.28 9.91
N THR A 212 -16.53 -3.48 10.26
CA THR A 212 -16.65 -2.25 11.05
C THR A 212 -16.27 -1.06 10.18
N LYS A 213 -16.25 0.16 10.75
CA LYS A 213 -15.81 1.35 10.01
C LYS A 213 -14.33 1.29 9.59
N ARG A 214 -13.48 0.63 10.40
CA ARG A 214 -12.01 0.61 10.23
C ARG A 214 -11.47 -0.74 9.81
N TRP A 215 -12.15 -1.83 10.11
CA TRP A 215 -11.66 -3.18 9.89
C TRP A 215 -12.70 -4.03 9.20
N GLN A 216 -12.25 -4.87 8.28
CA GLN A 216 -13.04 -5.93 7.67
C GLN A 216 -12.30 -7.25 7.88
N LEU A 217 -12.97 -8.20 8.50
CA LEU A 217 -12.50 -9.58 8.61
C LEU A 217 -13.12 -10.38 7.47
N LEU A 218 -12.25 -11.02 6.69
CA LEU A 218 -12.65 -11.96 5.65
C LEU A 218 -12.33 -13.38 6.10
N GLU A 219 -13.24 -14.30 5.86
CA GLU A 219 -13.05 -15.73 6.07
C GLU A 219 -12.87 -16.46 4.75
N ARG A 220 -12.06 -17.52 4.76
CA ARG A 220 -11.89 -18.38 3.59
C ARG A 220 -13.19 -19.11 3.27
N VAL A 221 -13.52 -19.15 1.99
CA VAL A 221 -14.64 -19.91 1.43
C VAL A 221 -14.14 -20.79 0.28
N PRO A 222 -14.88 -21.83 -0.13
CA PRO A 222 -14.61 -22.51 -1.40
C PRO A 222 -14.56 -21.52 -2.55
N ASP A 223 -13.72 -21.79 -3.56
CA ASP A 223 -13.64 -20.95 -4.75
C ASP A 223 -15.03 -20.80 -5.38
N ARG A 224 -15.51 -19.56 -5.40
CA ARG A 224 -16.83 -19.19 -5.92
C ARG A 224 -16.78 -18.54 -7.29
N CYS A 225 -15.60 -18.36 -7.88
CA CYS A 225 -15.45 -17.73 -9.17
C CYS A 225 -15.53 -18.74 -10.32
N ALA A 226 -16.31 -18.41 -11.34
CA ALA A 226 -16.26 -19.12 -12.61
C ALA A 226 -15.03 -18.72 -13.43
N GLU A 227 -14.70 -19.51 -14.46
CA GLU A 227 -13.63 -19.17 -15.39
C GLU A 227 -13.91 -17.82 -16.09
N PRO A 228 -12.98 -16.86 -16.06
CA PRO A 228 -13.17 -15.55 -16.69
C PRO A 228 -13.44 -15.63 -18.19
N GLN A 229 -14.50 -14.97 -18.64
CA GLN A 229 -14.91 -14.92 -20.05
C GLN A 229 -14.49 -13.59 -20.69
N PRO A 230 -13.82 -13.60 -21.85
CA PRO A 230 -13.51 -12.36 -22.56
C PRO A 230 -14.81 -11.73 -23.09
N ILE A 231 -14.99 -10.43 -22.82
CA ILE A 231 -16.20 -9.68 -23.21
C ILE A 231 -15.92 -8.53 -24.17
N GLY A 232 -14.64 -8.29 -24.50
CA GLY A 232 -14.25 -7.31 -25.51
C GLY A 232 -12.78 -6.93 -25.40
N SER A 233 -12.25 -6.39 -26.50
CA SER A 233 -10.91 -5.85 -26.57
C SER A 233 -10.94 -4.48 -27.23
N VAL A 234 -10.11 -3.54 -26.75
CA VAL A 234 -9.99 -2.19 -27.32
C VAL A 234 -8.51 -1.85 -27.48
N GLU A 235 -8.10 -1.52 -28.70
CA GLU A 235 -6.82 -0.86 -28.98
C GLU A 235 -6.98 0.63 -28.71
N SER A 236 -5.99 1.23 -28.06
CA SER A 236 -6.04 2.61 -27.55
C SER A 236 -4.63 3.18 -27.45
N SER A 237 -4.52 4.48 -27.26
CA SER A 237 -3.28 5.16 -26.87
C SER A 237 -3.41 5.79 -25.48
N TYR A 238 -2.27 6.17 -24.88
CA TYR A 238 -2.30 6.98 -23.66
C TYR A 238 -3.01 8.31 -23.89
N GLY A 239 -3.88 8.70 -22.96
CA GLY A 239 -4.72 9.89 -23.04
C GLY A 239 -6.06 9.67 -23.76
N GLU A 240 -6.31 8.48 -24.31
CA GLU A 240 -7.61 8.13 -24.87
C GLU A 240 -8.50 7.46 -23.83
N THR A 241 -9.77 7.85 -23.81
CA THR A 241 -10.77 7.30 -22.91
C THR A 241 -11.38 6.02 -23.50
N VAL A 242 -11.29 4.92 -22.76
CA VAL A 242 -11.89 3.62 -23.11
C VAL A 242 -13.15 3.39 -22.30
N LEU A 243 -14.25 3.00 -22.95
CA LEU A 243 -15.51 2.65 -22.27
C LEU A 243 -15.39 1.28 -21.60
N VAL A 244 -15.88 1.20 -20.36
CA VAL A 244 -15.90 -0.04 -19.57
C VAL A 244 -17.25 -0.75 -19.78
N PRO A 245 -17.26 -2.02 -20.21
CA PRO A 245 -18.49 -2.80 -20.34
C PRO A 245 -19.30 -2.87 -19.04
N GLN A 246 -20.61 -3.09 -19.15
CA GLN A 246 -21.43 -3.37 -17.98
C GLN A 246 -21.17 -4.79 -17.48
N ALA A 247 -21.19 -4.96 -16.15
CA ALA A 247 -21.13 -6.28 -15.54
C ALA A 247 -22.51 -6.95 -15.62
N PRO A 248 -22.60 -8.20 -16.09
CA PRO A 248 -23.78 -9.01 -15.87
C PRO A 248 -24.12 -9.12 -14.38
N ARG A 249 -25.38 -9.43 -14.07
CA ARG A 249 -25.82 -9.67 -12.69
C ARG A 249 -25.04 -10.86 -12.09
N GLY A 250 -24.61 -10.74 -10.83
CA GLY A 250 -23.81 -11.77 -10.18
C GLY A 250 -22.38 -11.91 -10.75
N ALA A 251 -21.91 -10.94 -11.53
CA ALA A 251 -20.58 -10.96 -12.11
C ALA A 251 -19.81 -9.67 -11.84
N VAL A 252 -18.49 -9.77 -11.97
CA VAL A 252 -17.58 -8.62 -11.97
C VAL A 252 -16.93 -8.44 -13.33
N VAL A 253 -16.54 -7.21 -13.64
CA VAL A 253 -15.75 -6.85 -14.81
C VAL A 253 -14.38 -6.36 -14.37
N PHE A 254 -13.34 -6.95 -14.95
CA PHE A 254 -11.97 -6.52 -14.79
C PHE A 254 -11.30 -6.38 -16.16
N VAL A 255 -10.16 -5.68 -16.20
CA VAL A 255 -9.40 -5.47 -17.43
C VAL A 255 -7.95 -5.86 -17.27
N ARG A 256 -7.38 -6.48 -18.30
CA ARG A 256 -5.93 -6.66 -18.44
C ARG A 256 -5.43 -5.62 -19.44
N ILE A 257 -4.50 -4.77 -19.02
CA ILE A 257 -3.96 -3.70 -19.87
C ILE A 257 -2.54 -4.06 -20.30
N HIS A 258 -2.37 -4.24 -21.60
CA HIS A 258 -1.09 -4.52 -22.24
C HIS A 258 -0.47 -3.24 -22.81
N GLY A 259 0.86 -3.22 -22.97
CA GLY A 259 1.60 -2.02 -23.41
C GLY A 259 1.85 -0.98 -22.31
N ALA A 260 1.28 -1.19 -21.11
CA ALA A 260 1.53 -0.33 -19.95
C ALA A 260 2.94 -0.52 -19.37
N GLU A 261 3.56 -1.69 -19.54
CA GLU A 261 4.85 -2.03 -18.93
C GLU A 261 6.00 -1.10 -19.36
N VAL A 262 7.06 -1.08 -18.54
CA VAL A 262 8.30 -0.37 -18.88
C VAL A 262 9.07 -1.19 -19.91
N SER A 263 9.16 -0.68 -21.14
CA SER A 263 9.81 -1.39 -22.25
C SER A 263 10.80 -0.49 -23.03
N GLY A 264 11.60 -1.11 -23.90
CA GLY A 264 12.51 -0.42 -24.81
C GLY A 264 13.50 0.54 -24.13
N LEU A 265 13.59 1.78 -24.65
CA LEU A 265 14.48 2.82 -24.13
C LEU A 265 14.13 3.26 -22.69
N GLU A 266 12.88 3.11 -22.26
CA GLU A 266 12.50 3.40 -20.87
C GLU A 266 13.12 2.38 -19.92
N SER A 267 13.22 1.10 -20.31
CA SER A 267 13.89 0.07 -19.50
C SER A 267 15.37 0.40 -19.26
N LEU A 268 16.10 0.82 -20.29
CA LEU A 268 17.49 1.26 -20.17
C LEU A 268 17.63 2.51 -19.29
N ARG A 269 16.71 3.47 -19.43
CA ARG A 269 16.66 4.65 -18.56
C ARG A 269 16.31 4.27 -17.12
N SER A 270 15.48 3.24 -16.93
CA SER A 270 14.99 2.80 -15.62
C SER A 270 16.10 2.22 -14.72
N LEU A 271 17.23 1.81 -15.31
CA LEU A 271 18.43 1.37 -14.59
C LEU A 271 19.12 2.50 -13.83
N LEU A 272 19.03 3.74 -14.35
CA LEU A 272 19.68 4.92 -13.79
C LEU A 272 18.68 5.90 -13.13
N TYR A 273 17.42 5.88 -13.56
CA TYR A 273 16.37 6.79 -13.09
C TYR A 273 15.08 6.01 -12.80
N ARG A 274 14.23 6.51 -11.90
CA ARG A 274 12.92 5.86 -11.64
C ARG A 274 12.04 5.89 -12.90
N ALA A 275 11.34 4.79 -13.18
CA ALA A 275 10.34 4.75 -14.26
C ALA A 275 9.28 5.83 -14.05
N LYS A 276 8.77 6.42 -15.15
CA LYS A 276 7.79 7.50 -15.02
C LYS A 276 6.48 6.94 -14.45
N PRO A 277 5.84 7.67 -13.50
CA PRO A 277 4.58 7.23 -12.96
C PRO A 277 3.51 7.22 -14.06
N ARG A 278 2.69 6.18 -14.05
CA ARG A 278 1.51 6.06 -14.90
C ARG A 278 0.28 6.19 -14.02
N TYR A 279 -0.81 6.68 -14.58
CA TYR A 279 -2.05 6.86 -13.84
C TYR A 279 -3.23 6.35 -14.63
N ALA A 280 -4.19 5.76 -13.94
CA ALA A 280 -5.50 5.46 -14.47
C ALA A 280 -6.46 6.57 -14.01
N VAL A 281 -7.15 7.19 -14.97
CA VAL A 281 -8.22 8.16 -14.74
C VAL A 281 -9.55 7.44 -14.97
N VAL A 282 -10.40 7.42 -13.95
CA VAL A 282 -11.72 6.82 -14.00
C VAL A 282 -12.77 7.91 -14.17
N ASP A 283 -13.66 7.73 -15.15
CA ASP A 283 -14.79 8.63 -15.40
C ASP A 283 -14.41 10.12 -15.57
N GLY A 284 -13.18 10.37 -16.05
CA GLY A 284 -12.63 11.71 -16.27
C GLY A 284 -12.35 12.51 -14.98
N GLY A 285 -12.52 11.92 -13.79
CA GLY A 285 -12.42 12.61 -12.51
C GLY A 285 -11.37 12.01 -11.58
N ASP A 286 -11.57 10.75 -11.19
CA ASP A 286 -10.72 10.11 -10.17
C ASP A 286 -9.42 9.59 -10.78
N ARG A 287 -8.29 10.01 -10.22
CA ARG A 287 -6.96 9.67 -10.72
C ARG A 287 -6.21 8.80 -9.72
N PHE A 288 -5.89 7.58 -10.13
CA PHE A 288 -5.13 6.61 -9.34
C PHE A 288 -3.76 6.35 -9.96
N ARG A 289 -2.72 6.26 -9.12
CA ARG A 289 -1.42 5.80 -9.60
C ARG A 289 -1.52 4.32 -9.97
N LEU A 290 -1.00 3.97 -11.14
CA LEU A 290 -0.95 2.61 -11.65
C LEU A 290 0.48 2.06 -11.53
N ILE A 291 0.59 0.79 -11.16
CA ILE A 291 1.84 0.05 -11.23
C ILE A 291 1.93 -0.61 -12.62
N PRO A 292 2.88 -0.19 -13.47
CA PRO A 292 2.96 -0.67 -14.85
C PRO A 292 3.12 -2.20 -14.92
N GLY A 293 3.93 -2.76 -14.01
CA GLY A 293 4.28 -4.18 -14.00
C GLY A 293 3.17 -5.13 -13.55
N THR A 294 2.03 -4.60 -13.09
CA THR A 294 0.83 -5.39 -12.71
C THR A 294 -0.43 -4.96 -13.46
N ALA A 295 -0.32 -4.07 -14.44
CA ALA A 295 -1.48 -3.59 -15.22
C ALA A 295 -2.15 -4.71 -16.03
N GLY A 296 -1.41 -5.77 -16.37
CA GLY A 296 -1.88 -6.95 -17.09
C GLY A 296 -2.52 -8.02 -16.20
N ASP A 297 -2.54 -7.87 -14.88
CA ASP A 297 -2.92 -8.93 -13.94
C ASP A 297 -4.41 -8.96 -13.59
N GLY A 298 -5.19 -7.98 -14.08
CA GLY A 298 -6.65 -7.96 -13.96
C GLY A 298 -7.16 -6.90 -12.99
N LEU A 299 -7.17 -5.63 -13.44
CA LEU A 299 -7.66 -4.49 -12.68
C LEU A 299 -9.19 -4.57 -12.55
N LEU A 300 -9.70 -4.79 -11.34
CA LEU A 300 -11.14 -4.86 -11.07
C LEU A 300 -11.80 -3.48 -11.32
N LEU A 301 -12.79 -3.40 -12.21
CA LEU A 301 -13.38 -2.12 -12.64
C LEU A 301 -14.80 -1.91 -12.12
N ARG A 302 -15.62 -2.96 -12.12
CA ARG A 302 -17.05 -2.89 -11.80
C ARG A 302 -17.56 -4.22 -11.28
N GLY A 303 -18.59 -4.17 -10.43
CA GLY A 303 -19.40 -5.30 -10.02
C GLY A 303 -20.50 -4.82 -9.08
N GLU A 304 -21.48 -5.67 -8.79
CA GLU A 304 -22.53 -5.31 -7.82
C GLU A 304 -21.90 -5.01 -6.45
N PRO A 305 -22.40 -4.02 -5.68
CA PRO A 305 -21.83 -3.66 -4.38
C PRO A 305 -21.85 -4.80 -3.37
N GLN A 306 -22.76 -5.78 -3.50
CA GLN A 306 -22.76 -6.99 -2.69
C GLN A 306 -21.48 -7.83 -2.90
N LEU A 307 -20.96 -7.87 -4.14
CA LEU A 307 -19.77 -8.63 -4.50
C LEU A 307 -18.48 -7.85 -4.23
N THR A 308 -18.49 -6.56 -4.59
CA THR A 308 -17.28 -5.72 -4.62
C THR A 308 -17.15 -4.79 -3.43
N GLY A 309 -18.12 -4.78 -2.52
CA GLY A 309 -18.17 -3.85 -1.39
C GLY A 309 -18.56 -2.43 -1.79
N ALA A 310 -18.66 -1.55 -0.80
CA ALA A 310 -19.05 -0.15 -0.98
C ALA A 310 -18.23 0.81 -0.10
N GLY A 311 -18.24 2.08 -0.46
CA GLY A 311 -17.53 3.13 0.27
C GLY A 311 -16.03 2.87 0.34
N LEU A 312 -15.45 2.99 1.53
CA LEU A 312 -14.01 2.85 1.73
C LEU A 312 -13.50 1.40 1.57
N LEU A 313 -14.41 0.42 1.66
CA LEU A 313 -14.11 -1.00 1.46
C LEU A 313 -14.48 -1.49 0.06
N ALA A 314 -14.85 -0.58 -0.86
CA ALA A 314 -15.05 -0.94 -2.25
C ALA A 314 -13.75 -1.48 -2.86
N GLN A 315 -13.89 -2.57 -3.61
CA GLN A 315 -12.85 -3.22 -4.40
C GLN A 315 -12.98 -2.89 -5.90
N ALA A 316 -14.04 -2.19 -6.31
CA ALA A 316 -14.23 -1.75 -7.68
C ALA A 316 -14.64 -0.27 -7.72
N PRO A 317 -14.02 0.57 -8.58
CA PRO A 317 -14.35 1.99 -8.67
C PRO A 317 -15.71 2.23 -9.34
N GLN A 318 -16.36 1.18 -9.86
CA GLN A 318 -17.61 1.25 -10.62
C GLN A 318 -17.48 2.04 -11.92
N ALA A 319 -16.28 1.99 -12.52
CA ALA A 319 -15.90 2.76 -13.70
C ALA A 319 -16.87 2.55 -14.87
N LYS A 320 -17.28 3.65 -15.51
CA LYS A 320 -17.95 3.65 -16.82
C LYS A 320 -16.93 3.82 -17.94
N SER A 321 -15.79 4.43 -17.62
CA SER A 321 -14.68 4.67 -18.52
C SER A 321 -13.36 4.66 -17.76
N ILE A 322 -12.29 4.31 -18.47
CA ILE A 322 -10.93 4.31 -17.97
C ILE A 322 -10.00 4.90 -19.03
N GLU A 323 -9.09 5.75 -18.60
CA GLU A 323 -8.03 6.33 -19.43
C GLU A 323 -6.69 6.07 -18.74
N LEU A 324 -5.67 5.64 -19.48
CA LEU A 324 -4.30 5.63 -18.97
C LEU A 324 -3.56 6.90 -19.41
N THR A 325 -3.03 7.63 -18.44
CA THR A 325 -2.14 8.78 -18.68
C THR A 325 -0.70 8.40 -18.34
N GLY A 326 0.23 8.79 -19.21
CA GLY A 326 1.61 8.34 -19.14
C GLY A 326 2.46 8.75 -20.34
N LEU A 327 3.46 7.94 -20.64
CA LEU A 327 4.30 8.10 -21.84
C LEU A 327 3.54 7.59 -23.06
N ALA A 328 3.75 8.22 -24.23
CA ALA A 328 3.17 7.75 -25.48
C ALA A 328 3.48 6.27 -25.75
N GLY A 329 2.52 5.57 -26.35
CA GLY A 329 2.63 4.16 -26.68
C GLY A 329 1.25 3.56 -26.95
N ASP A 330 1.24 2.42 -27.64
CA ASP A 330 0.03 1.68 -27.92
C ASP A 330 -0.37 0.85 -26.69
N LEU A 331 -1.67 0.85 -26.41
CA LEU A 331 -2.29 0.13 -25.30
C LEU A 331 -3.36 -0.79 -25.84
N ARG A 332 -3.46 -1.97 -25.24
CA ARG A 332 -4.57 -2.89 -25.50
C ARG A 332 -5.27 -3.24 -24.20
N TYR A 333 -6.58 -3.06 -24.17
CA TYR A 333 -7.45 -3.34 -23.05
C TYR A 333 -8.24 -4.61 -23.35
N ASP A 334 -7.98 -5.70 -22.63
CA ASP A 334 -8.75 -6.94 -22.73
C ASP A 334 -9.69 -7.03 -21.52
N PHE A 335 -10.99 -6.90 -21.77
CA PHE A 335 -12.03 -6.93 -20.74
C PHE A 335 -12.54 -8.35 -20.52
N TYR A 336 -12.75 -8.69 -19.26
CA TYR A 336 -13.26 -9.98 -18.83
C TYR A 336 -14.45 -9.81 -17.90
N SER A 337 -15.40 -10.73 -18.00
CA SER A 337 -16.47 -10.94 -17.02
C SER A 337 -16.20 -12.22 -16.25
N MET A 338 -16.41 -12.19 -14.94
CA MET A 338 -16.27 -13.35 -14.06
C MET A 338 -17.50 -13.46 -13.16
N ALA A 339 -18.25 -14.54 -13.29
CA ALA A 339 -19.42 -14.80 -12.46
C ALA A 339 -19.00 -15.33 -11.08
N LEU A 340 -19.76 -14.98 -10.05
CA LEU A 340 -19.58 -15.44 -8.67
C LEU A 340 -20.80 -16.23 -8.22
N ASP A 341 -20.58 -17.39 -7.60
CA ASP A 341 -21.64 -18.18 -6.97
C ASP A 341 -21.79 -17.81 -5.48
N ASP A 342 -22.69 -16.86 -5.20
CA ASP A 342 -22.95 -16.36 -3.84
C ASP A 342 -23.67 -17.39 -2.93
N GLN A 343 -24.16 -18.53 -3.44
CA GLN A 343 -24.80 -19.56 -2.61
C GLN A 343 -23.81 -20.23 -1.67
N ALA A 344 -22.52 -20.29 -2.03
CA ALA A 344 -21.47 -20.89 -1.21
C ALA A 344 -21.10 -20.06 0.04
N ALA A 345 -21.39 -18.75 0.04
CA ALA A 345 -21.04 -17.85 1.15
C ALA A 345 -22.09 -17.80 2.27
N GLN A 346 -23.32 -18.28 2.03
CA GLN A 346 -24.43 -18.21 3.01
C GLN A 346 -24.62 -19.49 3.83
N SER A 347 -23.95 -20.59 3.48
CA SER A 347 -24.12 -21.90 4.12
C SER A 347 -23.20 -22.15 5.33
N GLY A 348 -22.27 -21.23 5.64
CA GLY A 348 -21.35 -21.32 6.79
C GLY A 348 -21.86 -20.68 8.09
N GLY A 349 -23.02 -20.01 8.08
CA GLY A 349 -23.60 -19.34 9.24
C GLY A 349 -24.84 -20.05 9.77
N ASN A 350 -24.66 -21.14 10.54
CA ASN A 350 -25.69 -21.70 11.42
C ASN A 350 -25.08 -22.15 12.74
#